data_AF-A0AAE6WUW1-F1
#
_entry.id   AF-A0AAE6WUW1-F1
#
_cell.length_a   1.000
_cell.length_b   1.000
_cell.length_c   1.000
_cell.angle_alpha   90.00
_cell.angle_beta   90.00
_cell.angle_gamma   90.00
#
_symmetry.space_group_name_H-M   'P 1'
#
loop_
_entity.id
_entity.type
_entity.pdbx_description
1 polymer ?
#
loop_
_entity_poly.entity_id
_entity_poly.type
_entity_poly.pdbx_seq_one_letter_code
_entity_poly.pdbx_strand_id
1 'polypeptide(L)'
;MNASDRYLALLLQSLDFSNEIGVQNINTKFMDLKYQDKHDLQKIVSIVQGELFDFIENFFKFYPYLGNMCLDLSAITFMYLKAKGIDAEIIYGNVNINGSPEDEWDTTAEYLKAEYQHKIKQGQQDVHAWVGVGGNIIIDYALPERLWKNYLYPKEINFPVGYAHFFEESLKVQYKPMLIGSDFFKQTNRYDPLDDIFGFNEIIARIDFD
;
A
#
# COMPACT_ATOMS: atom_id res chain seq x y z
N MET A 1 3.35 -5.87 -23.59
CA MET A 1 3.85 -5.24 -22.35
C MET A 1 3.70 -6.28 -21.26
N ASN A 2 4.77 -6.63 -20.54
CA ASN A 2 4.67 -7.59 -19.43
C ASN A 2 3.98 -6.92 -18.21
N ALA A 3 3.61 -7.70 -17.20
CA ALA A 3 2.89 -7.17 -16.04
C ALA A 3 3.67 -6.10 -15.24
N SER A 4 4.98 -6.28 -15.10
CA SER A 4 5.84 -5.29 -14.43
C SER A 4 5.90 -3.98 -15.21
N ASP A 5 6.10 -4.02 -16.53
CA ASP A 5 6.17 -2.82 -17.38
C ASP A 5 4.86 -2.04 -17.35
N ARG A 6 3.72 -2.74 -17.37
CA ARG A 6 2.40 -2.11 -17.30
C ARG A 6 2.18 -1.46 -15.94
N TYR A 7 2.51 -2.14 -14.85
CA TYR A 7 2.38 -1.56 -13.52
C TYR A 7 3.26 -0.31 -13.36
N LEU A 8 4.52 -0.37 -13.79
CA LEU A 8 5.44 0.76 -13.76
C LEU A 8 4.94 1.94 -14.60
N ALA A 9 4.37 1.68 -15.78
CA ALA A 9 3.79 2.71 -16.63
C ALA A 9 2.59 3.41 -15.96
N LEU A 10 1.71 2.64 -15.29
CA LEU A 10 0.60 3.20 -14.53
C LEU A 10 1.09 3.98 -13.30
N LEU A 11 2.15 3.49 -12.64
CA LEU A 11 2.75 4.17 -11.50
C LEU A 11 3.33 5.53 -11.88
N LEU A 12 4.03 5.62 -13.01
CA LEU A 12 4.52 6.90 -13.54
C LEU A 12 3.39 7.85 -13.88
N GLN A 13 2.32 7.38 -14.54
CA GLN A 13 1.13 8.19 -14.82
C GLN A 13 0.47 8.71 -13.53
N SER A 14 0.41 7.86 -12.50
CA SER A 14 -0.13 8.23 -11.18
C SER A 14 0.73 9.29 -10.50
N LEU A 15 2.05 9.24 -10.68
CA LEU A 15 2.96 10.22 -10.12
C LEU A 15 2.79 11.57 -10.82
N ASP A 16 2.73 11.55 -12.15
CA ASP A 16 2.48 12.75 -12.96
C ASP A 16 1.16 13.40 -12.55
N PHE A 17 0.11 12.60 -12.36
CA PHE A 17 -1.18 13.08 -11.86
C PHE A 17 -1.11 13.66 -10.45
N SER A 18 -0.40 12.99 -9.53
CA SER A 18 -0.23 13.47 -8.15
C SER A 18 0.48 14.83 -8.12
N ASN A 19 1.50 14.99 -8.96
CA ASN A 19 2.19 16.27 -9.16
C ASN A 19 1.27 17.33 -9.76
N GLU A 20 0.45 16.98 -10.76
CA GLU A 20 -0.50 17.89 -11.41
C GLU A 20 -1.51 18.47 -10.40
N ILE A 21 -2.07 17.62 -9.53
CA ILE A 21 -3.06 18.06 -8.54
C ILE A 21 -2.43 18.68 -7.28
N GLY A 22 -1.10 18.69 -7.20
CA GLY A 22 -0.34 19.37 -6.15
C GLY A 22 -0.15 18.57 -4.85
N VAL A 23 -0.18 17.23 -4.91
CA VAL A 23 0.21 16.40 -3.75
C VAL A 23 1.66 16.69 -3.38
N GLN A 24 1.93 16.96 -2.10
CA GLN A 24 3.26 17.31 -1.61
C GLN A 24 3.97 16.09 -0.98
N ASN A 25 5.23 16.26 -0.61
CA ASN A 25 6.03 15.29 0.17
C ASN A 25 6.23 13.90 -0.45
N ILE A 26 6.00 13.74 -1.76
CA ILE A 26 6.22 12.47 -2.45
C ILE A 26 7.72 12.14 -2.51
N ASN A 27 8.11 10.98 -2.00
CA ASN A 27 9.50 10.52 -2.05
C ASN A 27 9.78 9.69 -3.32
N THR A 28 10.04 10.34 -4.46
CA THR A 28 10.21 9.68 -5.77
C THR A 28 11.26 8.56 -5.83
N LYS A 29 12.20 8.49 -4.88
CA LYS A 29 13.16 7.37 -4.74
C LYS A 29 12.50 6.01 -4.52
N PHE A 30 11.24 5.96 -4.08
CA PHE A 30 10.50 4.71 -3.97
C PHE A 30 10.32 4.01 -5.33
N MET A 31 10.44 4.76 -6.44
CA MET A 31 10.38 4.24 -7.81
C MET A 31 11.72 3.79 -8.38
N ASP A 32 12.84 4.10 -7.71
CA ASP A 32 14.14 3.58 -8.12
C ASP A 32 14.04 2.05 -8.12
N LEU A 33 14.36 1.40 -9.24
CA LEU A 33 14.35 -0.07 -9.39
C LEU A 33 15.44 -0.71 -8.51
N LYS A 34 15.24 -0.63 -7.20
CA LYS A 34 16.01 -1.25 -6.13
C LYS A 34 15.42 -2.62 -5.84
N TYR A 35 16.19 -3.47 -5.20
CA TYR A 35 15.77 -4.80 -4.76
C TYR A 35 15.34 -5.75 -5.89
N GLN A 36 15.96 -5.63 -7.07
CA GLN A 36 15.58 -6.36 -8.28
C GLN A 36 16.10 -7.81 -8.32
N ASP A 37 17.08 -8.15 -7.49
CA ASP A 37 17.52 -9.52 -7.32
C ASP A 37 16.81 -10.21 -6.16
N LYS A 38 16.88 -11.55 -6.15
CA LYS A 38 16.21 -12.37 -5.15
C LYS A 38 16.69 -12.10 -3.73
N HIS A 39 17.97 -11.79 -3.54
CA HIS A 39 18.54 -11.59 -2.20
C HIS A 39 18.06 -10.27 -1.60
N ASP A 40 17.98 -9.22 -2.41
CA ASP A 40 17.50 -7.94 -1.96
C ASP A 40 15.97 -7.91 -1.74
N LEU A 41 15.18 -8.60 -2.58
CA LEU A 41 13.76 -8.80 -2.28
C LEU A 41 13.57 -9.54 -0.96
N GLN A 42 14.39 -10.56 -0.67
CA GLN A 42 14.33 -11.28 0.60
C GLN A 42 14.51 -10.36 1.80
N LYS A 43 15.31 -9.28 1.70
CA LYS A 43 15.43 -8.29 2.79
C LYS A 43 14.09 -7.59 3.05
N ILE A 44 13.40 -7.15 1.99
CA ILE A 44 12.07 -6.54 2.12
C ILE A 44 11.08 -7.56 2.68
N VAL A 45 11.08 -8.79 2.16
CA VAL A 45 10.21 -9.86 2.65
C VAL A 45 10.46 -10.17 4.13
N SER A 46 11.71 -10.23 4.59
CA SER A 46 12.02 -10.48 6.01
C SER A 46 11.52 -9.37 6.93
N ILE A 47 11.57 -8.12 6.49
CA ILE A 47 11.03 -6.99 7.27
C ILE A 47 9.50 -7.06 7.31
N VAL A 48 8.86 -7.26 6.15
CA VAL A 48 7.41 -7.26 6.01
C VAL A 48 6.79 -8.50 6.67
N GLN A 49 7.30 -9.70 6.42
CA GLN A 49 6.76 -10.94 6.98
C GLN A 49 7.32 -11.31 8.36
N GLY A 50 8.23 -10.50 8.90
CA GLY A 50 8.75 -10.63 10.26
C GLY A 50 8.24 -9.49 11.13
N GLU A 51 9.13 -8.56 11.46
CA GLU A 51 8.89 -7.50 12.45
C GLU A 51 7.61 -6.69 12.17
N LEU A 52 7.36 -6.31 10.91
CA LEU A 52 6.16 -5.52 10.59
C LEU A 52 4.88 -6.36 10.65
N PHE A 53 4.95 -7.65 10.29
CA PHE A 53 3.81 -8.55 10.43
C PHE A 53 3.40 -8.67 11.91
N ASP A 54 4.37 -8.93 12.79
CA ASP A 54 4.14 -9.02 14.23
C ASP A 54 3.59 -7.71 14.81
N PHE A 55 4.12 -6.58 14.34
CA PHE A 55 3.61 -5.27 14.71
C PHE A 55 2.14 -5.09 14.31
N ILE A 56 1.79 -5.37 13.05
CA ILE A 56 0.42 -5.23 12.51
C ILE A 56 -0.54 -6.15 13.25
N GLU A 57 -0.18 -7.42 13.44
CA GLU A 57 -0.99 -8.38 14.19
C GLU A 57 -1.28 -7.87 15.61
N ASN A 58 -0.27 -7.36 16.33
CA ASN A 58 -0.48 -6.85 17.68
C ASN A 58 -1.29 -5.53 17.70
N PHE A 59 -1.02 -4.62 16.75
CA PHE A 59 -1.68 -3.32 16.68
C PHE A 59 -3.16 -3.46 16.32
N PHE A 60 -3.49 -4.39 15.42
CA PHE A 60 -4.85 -4.63 14.95
C PHE A 60 -5.52 -5.89 15.55
N LYS A 61 -4.96 -6.51 16.60
CA LYS A 61 -5.46 -7.77 17.20
C LYS A 61 -6.95 -7.80 17.59
N PHE A 62 -7.55 -6.65 17.83
CA PHE A 62 -8.96 -6.52 18.22
C PHE A 62 -9.88 -6.21 17.04
N TYR A 63 -9.34 -6.07 15.84
CA TYR A 63 -10.12 -5.85 14.63
C TYR A 63 -10.49 -7.21 14.02
N PRO A 64 -11.78 -7.48 13.79
CA PRO A 64 -12.24 -8.79 13.32
C PRO A 64 -11.96 -9.05 11.84
N TYR A 65 -11.60 -8.00 11.09
CA TYR A 65 -11.37 -8.08 9.65
C TYR A 65 -10.50 -6.93 9.14
N LEU A 66 -9.27 -7.24 8.75
CA LEU A 66 -8.26 -6.31 8.26
C LEU A 66 -8.46 -5.93 6.79
N GLY A 67 -9.17 -6.76 6.02
CA GLY A 67 -9.38 -6.50 4.58
C GLY A 67 -10.06 -5.16 4.27
N ASN A 68 -10.82 -4.58 5.20
CA ASN A 68 -11.45 -3.25 5.03
C ASN A 68 -10.60 -2.08 5.57
N MET A 69 -9.36 -2.35 5.97
CA MET A 69 -8.49 -1.38 6.64
C MET A 69 -7.30 -0.96 5.77
N CYS A 70 -7.40 -1.07 4.43
CA CYS A 70 -6.30 -0.82 3.50
C CYS A 70 -5.63 0.55 3.69
N LEU A 71 -6.42 1.59 3.99
CA LEU A 71 -5.91 2.93 4.29
C LEU A 71 -5.02 2.91 5.55
N ASP A 72 -5.54 2.47 6.69
CA ASP A 72 -4.79 2.46 7.96
C ASP A 72 -3.59 1.51 7.89
N LEU A 73 -3.75 0.32 7.32
CA LEU A 73 -2.67 -0.66 7.13
C LEU A 73 -1.55 -0.09 6.24
N SER A 74 -1.90 0.62 5.17
CA SER A 74 -0.91 1.25 4.28
C SER A 74 -0.19 2.40 4.98
N ALA A 75 -0.90 3.22 5.75
CA ALA A 75 -0.29 4.29 6.51
C ALA A 75 0.68 3.76 7.57
N ILE A 76 0.30 2.73 8.33
CA ILE A 76 1.16 2.07 9.33
C ILE A 76 2.39 1.42 8.67
N THR A 77 2.17 0.70 7.56
CA THR A 77 3.24 0.08 6.78
C THR A 77 4.22 1.13 6.27
N PHE A 78 3.72 2.23 5.70
CA PHE A 78 4.53 3.34 5.22
C PHE A 78 5.36 3.95 6.36
N MET A 79 4.75 4.27 7.49
CA MET A 79 5.45 4.82 8.65
C MET A 79 6.59 3.90 9.12
N TYR A 80 6.32 2.60 9.25
CA TYR A 80 7.31 1.62 9.69
C TYR A 80 8.51 1.55 8.74
N LEU A 81 8.26 1.45 7.43
CA LEU A 81 9.31 1.38 6.43
C LEU A 81 10.13 2.67 6.38
N LYS A 82 9.47 3.84 6.45
CA LYS A 82 10.15 5.14 6.51
C LYS A 82 11.02 5.27 7.76
N ALA A 83 10.55 4.83 8.93
CA ALA A 83 11.32 4.81 10.17
C ALA A 83 12.57 3.91 10.06
N LYS A 84 12.49 2.81 9.30
CA LYS A 84 13.63 1.93 8.98
C LYS A 84 14.53 2.47 7.86
N GLY A 85 14.26 3.66 7.34
CA GLY A 85 15.06 4.30 6.28
C GLY A 85 14.83 3.72 4.88
N ILE A 86 13.70 3.03 4.66
CA ILE A 86 13.34 2.47 3.36
C ILE A 86 12.56 3.53 2.57
N ASP A 87 12.94 3.72 1.30
CA ASP A 87 12.20 4.57 0.38
C ASP A 87 10.88 3.89 -0.01
N ALA A 88 9.80 4.32 0.63
CA ALA A 88 8.44 3.83 0.40
C ALA A 88 7.47 5.01 0.17
N GLU A 89 6.33 4.73 -0.46
CA GLU A 89 5.23 5.69 -0.64
C GLU A 89 3.87 4.98 -0.62
N ILE A 90 2.83 5.68 -0.17
CA ILE A 90 1.45 5.18 -0.24
C ILE A 90 0.90 5.40 -1.65
N ILE A 91 0.27 4.37 -2.20
CA ILE A 91 -0.33 4.35 -3.52
C ILE A 91 -1.82 4.08 -3.37
N TYR A 92 -2.63 4.78 -4.15
CA TYR A 92 -4.08 4.69 -4.17
C TYR A 92 -4.57 4.34 -5.56
N GLY A 93 -5.63 3.55 -5.63
CA GLY A 93 -6.30 3.23 -6.87
C GLY A 93 -7.21 2.02 -6.72
N ASN A 94 -7.27 1.21 -7.77
CA ASN A 94 -8.12 0.03 -7.82
C ASN A 94 -7.29 -1.26 -7.88
N VAL A 95 -7.98 -2.35 -7.58
CA VAL A 95 -7.50 -3.70 -7.83
C VAL A 95 -8.55 -4.45 -8.62
N ASN A 96 -8.11 -5.17 -9.64
CA ASN A 96 -8.93 -6.15 -10.35
C ASN A 96 -8.52 -7.55 -9.90
N ILE A 97 -9.48 -8.35 -9.44
CA ILE A 97 -9.23 -9.72 -8.98
C ILE A 97 -9.91 -10.69 -9.93
N ASN A 98 -9.19 -11.74 -10.32
CA ASN A 98 -9.67 -12.81 -11.21
C ASN A 98 -10.10 -12.35 -12.61
N GLY A 99 -9.66 -11.18 -13.08
CA GLY A 99 -10.10 -10.65 -14.37
C GLY A 99 -11.60 -10.31 -14.36
N SER A 100 -12.14 -9.91 -13.21
CA SER A 100 -13.51 -9.46 -13.05
C SER A 100 -13.82 -8.34 -14.05
N PRO A 101 -15.05 -8.26 -14.61
CA PRO A 101 -15.43 -7.17 -15.51
C PRO A 101 -15.37 -5.79 -14.83
N GLU A 102 -15.56 -5.77 -13.50
CA GLU A 102 -15.49 -4.59 -12.67
C GLU A 102 -14.30 -4.69 -11.71
N ASP A 103 -13.72 -3.54 -11.38
CA ASP A 103 -12.73 -3.44 -10.31
C ASP A 103 -13.40 -3.59 -8.94
N GLU A 104 -12.62 -3.95 -7.92
CA GLU A 104 -13.18 -4.16 -6.57
C GLU A 104 -13.70 -2.86 -5.94
N TRP A 105 -13.20 -1.70 -6.39
CA TRP A 105 -13.68 -0.38 -5.98
C TRP A 105 -14.03 0.48 -7.21
N ASP A 106 -15.05 1.32 -7.07
CA ASP A 106 -15.47 2.28 -8.10
C ASP A 106 -14.75 3.63 -7.94
N THR A 107 -13.41 3.59 -7.98
CA THR A 107 -12.56 4.78 -7.90
C THR A 107 -12.11 5.29 -9.26
N THR A 108 -11.94 6.60 -9.37
CA THR A 108 -11.35 7.26 -10.54
C THR A 108 -10.35 8.31 -10.09
N ALA A 109 -9.41 8.68 -10.96
CA ALA A 109 -8.45 9.75 -10.68
C ALA A 109 -9.16 11.07 -10.35
N GLU A 110 -10.26 11.39 -11.06
CA GLU A 110 -11.08 12.57 -10.84
C GLU A 110 -11.75 12.57 -9.46
N TYR A 111 -12.23 11.42 -8.99
CA TYR A 111 -12.78 11.28 -7.64
C TYR A 111 -11.71 11.50 -6.58
N LEU A 112 -10.52 10.90 -6.73
CA LEU A 112 -9.42 11.11 -5.80
C LEU A 112 -8.98 12.58 -5.77
N LYS A 113 -8.91 13.24 -6.92
CA LYS A 113 -8.65 14.69 -7.01
C LYS A 113 -9.70 15.50 -6.26
N ALA A 114 -10.98 15.19 -6.45
CA ALA A 114 -12.07 15.88 -5.77
C ALA A 114 -12.00 15.68 -4.25
N GLU A 115 -11.72 14.46 -3.77
CA GLU A 115 -11.53 14.18 -2.35
C GLU A 115 -10.37 14.99 -1.75
N TYR A 116 -9.23 15.01 -2.45
CA TYR A 116 -8.04 15.73 -2.02
C TYR A 116 -8.28 17.25 -1.97
N GLN A 117 -8.76 17.83 -3.06
CA GLN A 117 -8.94 19.28 -3.19
C GLN A 117 -10.03 19.82 -2.26
N HIS A 118 -11.10 19.06 -2.05
CA HIS A 118 -12.18 19.43 -1.14
C HIS A 118 -11.94 19.00 0.31
N LYS A 119 -10.82 18.32 0.60
CA LYS A 119 -10.42 17.91 1.96
C LYS A 119 -11.50 17.07 2.63
N ILE A 120 -12.07 16.13 1.88
CA ILE A 120 -13.15 15.26 2.37
C ILE A 120 -12.57 14.31 3.41
N LYS A 121 -13.05 14.42 4.67
CA LYS A 121 -12.56 13.62 5.82
C LYS A 121 -13.58 12.64 6.40
N GLN A 122 -14.76 12.57 5.80
CA GLN A 122 -15.89 11.82 6.32
C GLN A 122 -16.58 11.09 5.18
N GLY A 123 -17.19 9.96 5.50
CA GLY A 123 -17.80 9.06 4.53
C GLY A 123 -16.96 7.80 4.30
N GLN A 124 -17.49 6.92 3.47
CA GLN A 124 -16.74 5.79 2.94
C GLN A 124 -15.93 6.28 1.74
N GLN A 125 -14.64 5.97 1.70
CA GLN A 125 -13.80 6.22 0.53
C GLN A 125 -13.76 4.95 -0.30
N ASP A 126 -14.27 5.01 -1.53
CA ASP A 126 -14.24 3.91 -2.47
C ASP A 126 -12.89 3.92 -3.19
N VAL A 127 -11.85 3.52 -2.47
CA VAL A 127 -10.46 3.45 -2.95
C VAL A 127 -9.74 2.32 -2.23
N HIS A 128 -8.79 1.69 -2.91
CA HIS A 128 -7.81 0.80 -2.28
C HIS A 128 -6.47 1.49 -2.12
N ALA A 129 -5.78 1.19 -1.02
CA ALA A 129 -4.46 1.70 -0.74
C ALA A 129 -3.48 0.56 -0.45
N TRP A 130 -2.25 0.74 -0.93
CA TRP A 130 -1.11 -0.14 -0.67
C TRP A 130 0.18 0.68 -0.61
N VAL A 131 1.30 0.03 -0.26
CA VAL A 131 2.62 0.68 -0.22
C VAL A 131 3.50 0.17 -1.35
N GLY A 132 4.19 1.10 -2.03
CA GLY A 132 5.16 0.80 -3.08
C GLY A 132 6.60 0.95 -2.60
N VAL A 133 7.46 0.03 -3.03
CA VAL A 133 8.92 0.07 -2.82
C VAL A 133 9.62 -0.40 -4.11
N GLY A 134 10.80 0.13 -4.41
CA GLY A 134 11.64 -0.39 -5.50
C GLY A 134 11.00 -0.31 -6.90
N GLY A 135 10.04 0.59 -7.11
CA GLY A 135 9.23 0.73 -8.32
C GLY A 135 8.14 -0.33 -8.50
N ASN A 136 8.47 -1.62 -8.43
CA ASN A 136 7.54 -2.70 -8.78
C ASN A 136 7.24 -3.67 -7.63
N ILE A 137 7.68 -3.38 -6.41
CA ILE A 137 7.33 -4.17 -5.22
C ILE A 137 6.11 -3.54 -4.56
N ILE A 138 5.11 -4.38 -4.32
CA ILE A 138 3.86 -4.02 -3.67
C ILE A 138 3.84 -4.64 -2.28
N ILE A 139 3.42 -3.85 -1.30
CA ILE A 139 3.15 -4.28 0.06
C ILE A 139 1.69 -3.93 0.40
N ASP A 140 0.87 -4.95 0.64
CA ASP A 140 -0.57 -4.85 0.88
C ASP A 140 -1.02 -5.88 1.92
N TYR A 141 -1.22 -5.42 3.15
CA TYR A 141 -1.72 -6.25 4.26
C TYR A 141 -3.24 -6.47 4.24
N ALA A 142 -3.99 -5.67 3.48
CA ALA A 142 -5.43 -5.87 3.36
C ALA A 142 -5.77 -6.98 2.36
N LEU A 143 -4.94 -7.16 1.32
CA LEU A 143 -5.19 -8.10 0.23
C LEU A 143 -5.39 -9.55 0.69
N PRO A 144 -4.51 -10.18 1.52
CA PRO A 144 -4.69 -11.57 1.90
C PRO A 144 -6.08 -11.82 2.48
N GLU A 145 -6.52 -10.92 3.36
CA GLU A 145 -7.82 -11.05 3.99
C GLU A 145 -9.01 -10.74 3.06
N ARG A 146 -8.80 -9.97 1.99
CA ARG A 146 -9.78 -9.81 0.91
C ARG A 146 -9.91 -11.08 0.09
N LEU A 147 -8.79 -11.68 -0.31
CA LEU A 147 -8.74 -12.84 -1.22
C LEU A 147 -9.44 -14.08 -0.67
N TRP A 148 -9.08 -14.54 0.53
CA TRP A 148 -9.68 -15.74 1.14
C TRP A 148 -11.18 -15.57 1.47
N LYS A 149 -11.64 -14.36 1.83
CA LYS A 149 -13.02 -14.11 2.26
C LYS A 149 -13.96 -13.91 1.08
N ASN A 150 -13.53 -13.16 0.06
CA ASN A 150 -14.39 -12.71 -1.03
C ASN A 150 -14.15 -13.48 -2.34
N TYR A 151 -12.98 -14.13 -2.50
CA TYR A 151 -12.55 -14.71 -3.78
C TYR A 151 -12.14 -16.19 -3.70
N LEU A 152 -12.42 -16.87 -2.57
CA LEU A 152 -12.18 -18.31 -2.36
C LEU A 152 -10.70 -18.73 -2.43
N TYR A 153 -9.77 -17.82 -2.15
CA TYR A 153 -8.35 -18.19 -2.08
C TYR A 153 -8.08 -19.01 -0.82
N PRO A 154 -7.12 -19.96 -0.86
CA PRO A 154 -6.66 -20.67 0.32
C PRO A 154 -6.13 -19.70 1.38
N LYS A 155 -6.40 -19.98 2.66
CA LYS A 155 -5.97 -19.13 3.79
C LYS A 155 -4.45 -19.06 3.93
N GLU A 156 -3.77 -20.05 3.40
CA GLU A 156 -2.31 -20.19 3.36
C GLU A 156 -1.64 -19.13 2.47
N ILE A 157 -2.40 -18.47 1.59
CA ILE A 157 -1.93 -17.32 0.81
C ILE A 157 -2.00 -16.08 1.71
N ASN A 158 -1.00 -15.97 2.60
CA ASN A 158 -0.84 -14.86 3.53
C ASN A 158 0.47 -14.08 3.27
N PHE A 159 0.67 -13.70 2.00
CA PHE A 159 1.87 -12.99 1.56
C PHE A 159 1.48 -11.56 1.18
N PRO A 160 1.69 -10.57 2.07
CA PRO A 160 1.34 -9.18 1.80
C PRO A 160 2.38 -8.49 0.92
N VAL A 161 3.39 -9.17 0.39
CA VAL A 161 4.48 -8.55 -0.37
C VAL A 161 4.92 -9.39 -1.56
N GLY A 162 5.24 -8.70 -2.66
CA GLY A 162 5.78 -9.32 -3.85
C GLY A 162 5.97 -8.32 -4.98
N TYR A 163 6.55 -8.78 -6.08
CA TYR A 163 6.55 -7.98 -7.31
C TYR A 163 5.15 -7.89 -7.90
N ALA A 164 4.84 -6.79 -8.59
CA ALA A 164 3.57 -6.59 -9.27
C ALA A 164 3.21 -7.74 -10.23
N HIS A 165 4.20 -8.28 -10.97
CA HIS A 165 3.96 -9.43 -11.86
C HIS A 165 3.57 -10.71 -11.11
N PHE A 166 4.08 -10.92 -9.90
CA PHE A 166 3.69 -12.08 -9.09
C PHE A 166 2.21 -12.02 -8.73
N PHE A 167 1.74 -10.86 -8.25
CA PHE A 167 0.32 -10.66 -7.94
C PHE A 167 -0.56 -10.88 -9.17
N GLU A 168 -0.16 -10.34 -10.31
CA GLU A 168 -0.99 -10.46 -11.51
C GLU A 168 -0.97 -11.87 -12.11
N GLU A 169 0.21 -12.46 -12.29
CA GLU A 169 0.34 -13.73 -13.01
C GLU A 169 0.02 -14.95 -12.13
N SER A 170 0.38 -14.89 -10.85
CA SER A 170 0.19 -16.02 -9.91
C SER A 170 -1.11 -15.92 -9.13
N LEU A 171 -1.51 -14.69 -8.76
CA LEU A 171 -2.72 -14.46 -7.96
C LEU A 171 -3.86 -13.84 -8.76
N LYS A 172 -3.70 -13.53 -10.05
CA LYS A 172 -4.73 -12.85 -10.86
C LYS A 172 -5.22 -11.54 -10.22
N VAL A 173 -4.32 -10.86 -9.52
CA VAL A 173 -4.55 -9.58 -8.85
C VAL A 173 -3.81 -8.50 -9.62
N GLN A 174 -4.56 -7.67 -10.35
CA GLN A 174 -4.00 -6.57 -11.12
C GLN A 174 -4.21 -5.25 -10.35
N TYR A 175 -3.11 -4.66 -9.89
CA TYR A 175 -3.10 -3.34 -9.28
C TYR A 175 -3.15 -2.25 -10.35
N LYS A 176 -3.99 -1.24 -10.12
CA LYS A 176 -4.22 -0.09 -11.00
C LYS A 176 -3.98 1.19 -10.19
N PRO A 177 -2.70 1.61 -10.01
CA PRO A 177 -2.40 2.85 -9.32
C PRO A 177 -3.02 4.03 -10.08
N MET A 178 -3.49 5.03 -9.32
CA MET A 178 -4.10 6.26 -9.85
C MET A 178 -3.55 7.51 -9.16
N LEU A 179 -3.17 7.41 -7.88
CA LEU A 179 -2.60 8.50 -7.10
C LEU A 179 -1.48 7.98 -6.19
N ILE A 180 -0.48 8.81 -5.91
CA ILE A 180 0.67 8.50 -5.07
C ILE A 180 0.87 9.66 -4.09
N GLY A 181 1.15 9.32 -2.83
CA GLY A 181 1.62 10.28 -1.84
C GLY A 181 0.86 10.22 -0.53
N SER A 182 1.60 10.04 0.56
CA SER A 182 1.10 10.07 1.93
C SER A 182 0.33 11.34 2.31
N ASP A 183 0.61 12.47 1.65
CA ASP A 183 -0.12 13.73 1.84
C ASP A 183 -1.61 13.62 1.46
N PHE A 184 -1.98 12.71 0.56
CA PHE A 184 -3.39 12.42 0.30
C PHE A 184 -4.07 11.91 1.57
N PHE A 185 -3.49 10.89 2.23
CA PHE A 185 -3.99 10.36 3.50
C PHE A 185 -4.12 11.46 4.54
N LYS A 186 -3.08 12.27 4.75
CA LYS A 186 -3.11 13.40 5.70
C LYS A 186 -4.31 14.32 5.44
N GLN A 187 -4.59 14.59 4.17
CA GLN A 187 -5.61 15.53 3.76
C GLN A 187 -7.03 14.97 3.88
N THR A 188 -7.21 13.66 3.67
CA THR A 188 -8.52 12.97 3.64
C THR A 188 -8.81 12.13 4.87
N ASN A 189 -7.85 11.92 5.77
CA ASN A 189 -8.02 11.10 6.98
C ASN A 189 -7.77 11.90 8.27
N ARG A 190 -7.83 11.19 9.40
CA ARG A 190 -7.87 11.75 10.75
C ARG A 190 -6.49 12.12 11.32
N TYR A 191 -5.42 11.55 10.79
CA TYR A 191 -4.06 11.73 11.28
C TYR A 191 -3.08 11.87 10.12
N ASP A 192 -1.86 12.31 10.42
CA ASP A 192 -0.79 12.49 9.44
C ASP A 192 0.27 11.40 9.61
N PRO A 193 0.42 10.49 8.64
CA PRO A 193 1.43 9.45 8.72
C PRO A 193 2.85 10.00 8.87
N LEU A 194 3.19 11.17 8.33
CA LEU A 194 4.54 11.73 8.42
C LEU A 194 4.83 12.35 9.79
N ASP A 195 3.85 13.01 10.41
CA ASP A 195 4.01 13.60 11.74
C ASP A 195 4.09 12.51 12.83
N ASP A 196 3.41 11.38 12.62
CA ASP A 196 3.33 10.28 13.60
C ASP A 196 4.48 9.26 13.49
N ILE A 197 5.41 9.41 12.53
CA ILE A 197 6.57 8.52 12.33
C ILE A 197 7.40 8.36 13.62
N PHE A 198 7.50 9.41 14.44
CA PHE A 198 8.36 9.40 15.63
C PHE A 198 7.66 8.92 16.90
N GLY A 199 6.32 8.92 16.94
CA GLY A 199 5.56 8.24 18.00
C GLY A 199 5.75 6.72 17.97
N PHE A 200 6.24 6.18 16.85
CA PHE A 200 6.54 4.76 16.68
C PHE A 200 7.83 4.30 17.34
N ASN A 201 8.86 5.15 17.51
CA ASN A 201 10.10 4.73 18.15
C ASN A 201 9.87 4.32 19.62
N GLU A 202 8.98 5.00 20.34
CA GLU A 202 8.62 4.62 21.71
C GLU A 202 7.74 3.36 21.79
N ILE A 203 7.01 3.03 20.71
CA ILE A 203 6.17 1.83 20.62
C ILE A 203 7.00 0.62 20.19
N ILE A 204 7.85 0.75 19.17
CA ILE A 204 8.80 -0.29 18.71
C ILE A 204 9.81 -0.61 19.81
N ALA A 205 10.38 0.40 20.47
CA ALA A 205 11.31 0.20 21.59
C ALA A 205 10.67 -0.41 22.85
N ARG A 206 9.35 -0.60 22.89
CA ARG A 206 8.67 -1.38 23.95
C ARG A 206 8.39 -2.81 23.54
N ILE A 207 8.39 -3.11 22.24
CA ILE A 207 8.17 -4.47 21.70
C ILE A 207 9.49 -5.26 21.69
N ASP A 208 10.64 -4.60 21.57
CA ASP A 208 11.96 -5.24 21.62
C ASP A 208 12.44 -5.64 23.05
N PHE A 209 11.62 -5.45 24.10
CA PHE A 209 11.98 -5.76 25.49
C PHE A 209 11.04 -6.76 26.22
N ASP A 210 10.08 -7.36 25.53
CA ASP A 210 9.26 -8.48 26.04
C ASP A 210 9.56 -9.79 25.27
#